data_AF-A0A955F4N3-F1
#
_entry.id   AF-A0A955F4N3-F1
#
_cell.length_a   1.000
_cell.length_b   1.000
_cell.length_c   1.000
_cell.angle_alpha   90.00
_cell.angle_beta   90.00
_cell.angle_gamma   90.00
#
_symmetry.space_group_name_H-M   'P 1'
#
loop_
_entity.id
_entity.type
_entity.pdbx_description
1 polymer ?
#
loop_
_entity_poly.entity_id
_entity_poly.type
_entity_poly.pdbx_seq_one_letter_code
_entity_poly.pdbx_strand_id
1 'polypeptide(L)'
;ALQVSSPGGVGLIEPVTIDANGSARFAGLYPGRCQVKIGAADQPYFIGENLGSADLTEPGSKRLDFVVENSRSCVFQVTVDGEPRLPETYSIHLGQAAIDPIEEDPDRGRLSFKFRPRLNANSVSLRASALGCPPLSLELSLKPEDGPITQTLAFETGSTVQLRVLPPTDNKHDVSLEFLDPERSIWSSAGRRALFGSSAPVGERPVEMTFDSLRPGRYRARDTLTGIVSETKDVLQGSTSSLEIDLSKAGDLTVIVTGPTDQEYASAQVLLDAEGLVNPGDRRTAEDGVWAPLGREVTLRVPGDRPATVHATHRLLVPDAEAGRAEVLAFGSKLELKLVKGNECQFRVAPDSQPFLKNSHQVKVLLFKDDLTGDPVASYDAEYGDGLVRFAGFSPGRYHLWCDTERAAPLILRDVDFRPGVTDLGELTLSPGASVHGEILPKAGQDPPRYWLTATSVEPPIYRRQGYGRGAEITIRGLGPGRFTLTPAASETDKGARPHDIESTGEGQIEVKIDLRD
;
A
#
# COMPACT_ATOMS: atom_id res chain seq x y z
N ALA A 1 -31.97 -5.76 4.24
CA ALA A 1 -32.32 -5.03 3.01
C ALA A 1 -31.28 -5.32 1.93
N LEU A 2 -31.64 -5.08 0.66
CA LEU A 2 -30.72 -5.05 -0.47
C LEU A 2 -30.45 -3.61 -0.88
N GLN A 3 -29.27 -3.33 -1.40
CA GLN A 3 -28.92 -2.04 -1.99
C GLN A 3 -28.26 -2.24 -3.34
N VAL A 4 -28.59 -1.36 -4.30
CA VAL A 4 -27.89 -1.26 -5.58
C VAL A 4 -26.97 -0.05 -5.54
N SER A 5 -25.70 -0.25 -5.91
CA SER A 5 -24.69 0.80 -5.96
C SER A 5 -23.91 0.76 -7.27
N SER A 6 -23.43 1.91 -7.74
CA SER A 6 -22.50 1.95 -8.88
C SER A 6 -21.10 1.47 -8.45
N PRO A 7 -20.26 0.94 -9.37
CA PRO A 7 -18.90 0.48 -9.09
C PRO A 7 -17.94 1.54 -8.52
N GLY A 8 -18.36 2.80 -8.46
CA GLY A 8 -17.63 3.92 -7.83
C GLY A 8 -18.25 4.42 -6.52
N GLY A 9 -19.33 3.81 -6.03
CA GLY A 9 -20.03 4.23 -4.80
C GLY A 9 -20.85 5.53 -4.92
N VAL A 10 -20.82 6.18 -6.09
CA VAL A 10 -21.56 7.42 -6.37
C VAL A 10 -22.91 7.03 -6.97
N GLY A 11 -23.98 7.16 -6.18
CA GLY A 11 -25.33 6.73 -6.56
C GLY A 11 -25.77 5.55 -5.70
N LEU A 12 -26.14 5.84 -4.46
CA LEU A 12 -26.85 4.91 -3.59
C LEU A 12 -28.34 5.13 -3.84
N ILE A 13 -29.02 4.08 -4.27
CA ILE A 13 -30.47 4.02 -4.15
C ILE A 13 -30.78 3.60 -2.72
N GLU A 14 -31.90 4.09 -2.18
CA GLU A 14 -32.36 3.68 -0.86
C GLU A 14 -32.43 2.14 -0.78
N PRO A 15 -31.98 1.54 0.33
CA PRO A 15 -32.09 0.10 0.50
C PRO A 15 -33.55 -0.37 0.40
N VAL A 16 -33.79 -1.47 -0.31
CA VAL A 16 -35.10 -2.10 -0.42
C VAL A 16 -35.16 -3.32 0.50
N THR A 17 -36.19 -3.38 1.35
CA THR A 17 -36.42 -4.53 2.22
C THR A 17 -36.83 -5.75 1.39
N ILE A 18 -36.28 -6.91 1.75
CA ILE A 18 -36.63 -8.20 1.13
C ILE A 18 -38.00 -8.60 1.66
N ASP A 19 -38.92 -8.95 0.76
CA ASP A 19 -40.28 -9.35 1.13
C ASP A 19 -40.34 -10.76 1.75
N ALA A 20 -41.53 -11.17 2.19
CA ALA A 20 -41.74 -12.49 2.80
C ALA A 20 -41.45 -13.67 1.86
N ASN A 21 -41.38 -13.43 0.54
CA ASN A 21 -41.04 -14.43 -0.47
C ASN A 21 -39.55 -14.40 -0.84
N GLY A 22 -38.73 -13.61 -0.14
CA GLY A 22 -37.30 -13.48 -0.43
C GLY A 22 -37.00 -12.57 -1.64
N SER A 23 -37.96 -11.78 -2.10
CA SER A 23 -37.81 -10.94 -3.30
C SER A 23 -37.63 -9.46 -2.95
N ALA A 24 -36.90 -8.74 -3.80
CA ALA A 24 -36.82 -7.28 -3.76
C ALA A 24 -36.83 -6.73 -5.18
N ARG A 25 -37.41 -5.54 -5.38
CA ARG A 25 -37.48 -4.90 -6.70
C ARG A 25 -36.91 -3.50 -6.64
N PHE A 26 -35.97 -3.24 -7.54
CA PHE A 26 -35.44 -1.90 -7.81
C PHE A 26 -36.02 -1.40 -9.13
N ALA A 27 -36.35 -0.11 -9.20
CA ALA A 27 -36.87 0.55 -10.40
C ALA A 27 -36.15 1.89 -10.61
N GLY A 28 -36.15 2.40 -11.84
CA GLY A 28 -35.51 3.69 -12.16
C GLY A 28 -33.99 3.68 -12.05
N LEU A 29 -33.35 2.51 -12.26
CA LEU A 29 -31.90 2.40 -12.26
C LEU A 29 -31.30 3.09 -13.49
N TYR A 30 -30.23 3.86 -13.30
CA TYR A 30 -29.49 4.44 -14.41
C TYR A 30 -28.77 3.36 -15.23
N PRO A 31 -28.61 3.56 -16.56
CA PRO A 31 -27.83 2.64 -17.39
C PRO A 31 -26.39 2.52 -16.89
N GLY A 32 -25.87 1.30 -16.92
CA GLY A 32 -24.49 0.99 -16.52
C GLY A 32 -24.38 -0.26 -15.66
N ARG A 33 -23.16 -0.63 -15.29
CA ARG A 33 -22.90 -1.73 -14.37
C ARG A 33 -23.24 -1.30 -12.94
N CYS A 34 -23.88 -2.17 -12.18
CA CYS A 34 -24.18 -1.97 -10.76
C CYS A 34 -23.77 -3.19 -9.93
N GLN A 35 -23.64 -2.99 -8.62
CA GLN A 35 -23.43 -4.03 -7.62
C GLN A 35 -24.64 -4.11 -6.70
N VAL A 36 -25.08 -5.32 -6.40
CA VAL A 36 -26.15 -5.61 -5.45
C VAL A 36 -25.53 -6.08 -4.15
N LYS A 37 -25.83 -5.39 -3.05
CA LYS A 37 -25.32 -5.70 -1.72
C LYS A 37 -26.45 -6.08 -0.78
N ILE A 38 -26.20 -6.97 0.18
CA ILE A 38 -27.12 -7.29 1.28
C ILE A 38 -26.58 -6.78 2.61
N GLY A 39 -27.45 -6.14 3.39
CA GLY A 39 -27.08 -5.55 4.66
C GLY A 39 -28.28 -5.30 5.58
N ALA A 40 -28.02 -4.78 6.77
CA ALA A 40 -29.06 -4.34 7.69
C ALA A 40 -29.72 -3.05 7.15
N ALA A 41 -31.04 -2.93 7.33
CA ALA A 41 -31.83 -1.88 6.70
C ALA A 41 -31.70 -0.51 7.39
N ASP A 42 -31.31 -0.52 8.65
CA ASP A 42 -31.31 0.59 9.61
C ASP A 42 -29.91 1.13 9.91
N GLN A 43 -28.89 0.68 9.18
CA GLN A 43 -27.53 1.18 9.35
C GLN A 43 -27.36 2.54 8.64
N PRO A 44 -26.73 3.54 9.30
CA PRO A 44 -26.51 4.87 8.70
C PRO A 44 -25.59 4.83 7.46
N TYR A 45 -24.76 3.79 7.37
CA TYR A 45 -24.00 3.43 6.17
C TYR A 45 -24.32 1.99 5.81
N PHE A 46 -24.70 1.74 4.57
CA PHE A 46 -25.00 0.39 4.11
C PHE A 46 -23.70 -0.40 3.94
N ILE A 47 -23.25 -1.01 5.04
CA ILE A 47 -22.18 -2.00 5.05
C ILE A 47 -22.83 -3.35 4.79
N GLY A 48 -22.45 -3.99 3.69
CA GLY A 48 -23.09 -5.22 3.26
C GLY A 48 -22.22 -6.04 2.34
N GLU A 49 -22.51 -7.34 2.31
CA GLU A 49 -21.87 -8.29 1.42
C GLU A 49 -22.31 -8.02 -0.03
N ASN A 50 -21.36 -8.00 -0.96
CA ASN A 50 -21.65 -7.94 -2.38
C ASN A 50 -22.17 -9.30 -2.85
N LEU A 51 -23.44 -9.36 -3.24
CA LEU A 51 -24.08 -10.57 -3.75
C LEU A 51 -23.76 -10.81 -5.23
N GLY A 52 -23.50 -9.75 -5.99
CA GLY A 52 -23.17 -9.86 -7.40
C GLY A 52 -23.35 -8.55 -8.15
N SER A 53 -23.20 -8.60 -9.47
CA SER A 53 -23.33 -7.44 -10.35
C SER A 53 -24.35 -7.64 -11.47
N ALA A 54 -24.96 -6.54 -11.91
CA ALA A 54 -25.81 -6.51 -13.09
C ALA A 54 -25.29 -5.46 -14.07
N ASP A 55 -25.39 -5.76 -15.37
CA ASP A 55 -25.19 -4.79 -16.43
C ASP A 55 -26.55 -4.28 -16.93
N LEU A 56 -26.79 -2.99 -16.71
CA LEU A 56 -28.02 -2.28 -17.08
C LEU A 56 -27.81 -1.34 -18.28
N THR A 57 -26.72 -1.52 -19.05
CA THR A 57 -26.46 -0.72 -20.27
C THR A 57 -27.56 -0.88 -21.31
N GLU A 58 -28.10 -2.09 -21.45
CA GLU A 58 -29.26 -2.35 -22.28
C GLU A 58 -30.56 -2.11 -21.54
N PRO A 59 -31.55 -1.41 -22.14
CA PRO A 59 -32.88 -1.27 -21.57
C PRO A 59 -33.54 -2.63 -21.33
N GLY A 60 -34.14 -2.81 -20.15
CA GLY A 60 -34.91 -4.01 -19.84
C GLY A 60 -34.89 -4.38 -18.36
N SER A 61 -35.70 -5.36 -18.00
CA SER A 61 -35.66 -5.97 -16.66
C SER A 61 -34.50 -6.95 -16.60
N LYS A 62 -33.63 -6.80 -15.59
CA LYS A 62 -32.67 -7.82 -15.21
C LYS A 62 -33.15 -8.52 -13.95
N ARG A 63 -32.87 -9.82 -13.84
CA ARG A 63 -33.17 -10.64 -12.65
C ARG A 63 -31.85 -11.25 -12.19
N LEU A 64 -31.64 -11.23 -10.88
CA LEU A 64 -30.54 -11.90 -10.23
C LEU A 64 -31.13 -12.76 -9.12
N ASP A 65 -30.71 -14.01 -9.05
CA ASP A 65 -31.12 -14.97 -8.03
C ASP A 65 -29.89 -15.30 -7.18
N PHE A 66 -30.01 -15.17 -5.86
CA PHE A 66 -28.90 -15.40 -4.93
C PHE A 66 -29.35 -16.30 -3.79
N VAL A 67 -28.43 -17.13 -3.30
CA VAL A 67 -28.59 -17.85 -2.03
C VAL A 67 -27.79 -17.11 -0.99
N VAL A 68 -28.44 -16.76 0.11
CA VAL A 68 -27.80 -16.11 1.25
C VAL A 68 -27.88 -17.04 2.45
N GLU A 69 -26.85 -17.03 3.29
CA GLU A 69 -26.82 -17.90 4.45
C GLU A 69 -27.88 -17.49 5.48
N ASN A 70 -28.32 -18.45 6.28
CA ASN A 70 -29.22 -18.15 7.39
C ASN A 70 -28.55 -17.22 8.39
N SER A 71 -29.33 -16.32 8.99
CA SER A 71 -28.84 -15.50 10.09
C SER A 71 -28.44 -16.39 11.26
N ARG A 72 -27.25 -16.18 11.82
CA ARG A 72 -26.73 -16.85 13.00
C ARG A 72 -26.91 -15.95 14.21
N SER A 73 -27.31 -16.53 15.33
CA SER A 73 -27.37 -15.79 16.60
C SER A 73 -25.99 -15.79 17.25
N CYS A 74 -25.54 -14.63 17.72
CA CYS A 74 -24.36 -14.48 18.57
C CYS A 74 -24.79 -14.14 19.99
N VAL A 75 -24.11 -14.73 20.95
CA VAL A 75 -24.22 -14.38 22.37
C VAL A 75 -22.81 -14.19 22.90
N PHE A 76 -22.46 -12.96 23.21
CA PHE A 76 -21.16 -12.64 23.76
C PHE A 76 -21.26 -12.33 25.24
N GLN A 77 -20.41 -13.01 26.03
CA GLN A 77 -20.15 -12.65 27.41
C GLN A 77 -19.03 -11.62 27.41
N VAL A 78 -19.33 -10.39 27.76
CA VAL A 78 -18.36 -9.31 27.87
C VAL A 78 -17.84 -9.25 29.30
N THR A 79 -16.53 -9.11 29.42
CA THR A 79 -15.86 -8.84 30.69
C THR A 79 -14.91 -7.67 30.50
N VAL A 80 -14.73 -6.86 31.53
CA VAL A 80 -13.70 -5.82 31.56
C VAL A 80 -12.88 -6.03 32.82
N ASP A 81 -11.59 -6.32 32.64
CA ASP A 81 -10.67 -6.74 33.72
C ASP A 81 -11.20 -7.96 34.50
N GLY A 82 -11.82 -8.89 33.76
CA GLY A 82 -12.39 -10.13 34.31
C GLY A 82 -13.79 -10.01 34.93
N GLU A 83 -14.27 -8.79 35.20
CA GLU A 83 -15.60 -8.56 35.76
C GLU A 83 -16.68 -8.54 34.66
N PRO A 84 -17.80 -9.29 34.79
CA PRO A 84 -18.89 -9.28 33.82
C PRO A 84 -19.61 -7.92 33.78
N ARG A 85 -19.34 -7.12 32.74
CA ARG A 85 -20.00 -5.83 32.48
C ARG A 85 -19.81 -5.39 31.04
N LEU A 86 -20.68 -4.49 30.57
CA LEU A 86 -20.52 -3.81 29.29
C LEU A 86 -19.67 -2.53 29.46
N PRO A 87 -18.75 -2.21 28.52
CA PRO A 87 -18.15 -0.88 28.44
C PRO A 87 -19.20 0.19 28.14
N GLU A 88 -19.01 1.41 28.64
CA GLU A 88 -19.94 2.53 28.42
C GLU A 88 -20.09 2.90 26.94
N THR A 89 -19.01 2.76 26.16
CA THR A 89 -19.02 2.99 24.71
C THR A 89 -18.18 1.90 24.05
N TYR A 90 -18.77 1.22 23.08
CA TYR A 90 -18.11 0.17 22.33
C TYR A 90 -18.63 0.08 20.89
N SER A 91 -17.88 -0.61 20.04
CA SER A 91 -18.28 -0.97 18.69
C SER A 91 -17.91 -2.42 18.39
N ILE A 92 -18.73 -3.07 17.57
CA ILE A 92 -18.56 -4.45 17.12
C ILE A 92 -18.64 -4.45 15.60
N HIS A 93 -17.65 -5.07 14.97
CA HIS A 93 -17.57 -5.27 13.53
C HIS A 93 -17.28 -6.74 13.23
N LEU A 94 -18.06 -7.37 12.36
CA LEU A 94 -17.89 -8.77 11.96
C LEU A 94 -17.46 -8.86 10.49
N GLY A 95 -16.20 -8.56 10.19
CA GLY A 95 -15.68 -8.55 8.82
C GLY A 95 -16.53 -7.67 7.90
N GLN A 96 -17.13 -8.25 6.87
CA GLN A 96 -18.09 -7.58 5.98
C GLN A 96 -19.55 -7.98 6.23
N ALA A 97 -19.82 -8.76 7.27
CA ALA A 97 -21.17 -9.17 7.60
C ALA A 97 -21.96 -8.01 8.20
N ALA A 98 -23.20 -7.88 7.79
CA ALA A 98 -24.15 -7.00 8.46
C ALA A 98 -24.60 -7.66 9.77
N ILE A 99 -24.63 -6.85 10.83
CA ILE A 99 -25.17 -7.21 12.13
C ILE A 99 -26.52 -6.52 12.31
N ASP A 100 -27.49 -7.27 12.83
CA ASP A 100 -28.74 -6.71 13.35
C ASP A 100 -28.42 -5.87 14.59
N PRO A 101 -29.37 -5.03 15.06
CA PRO A 101 -29.21 -4.28 16.30
C PRO A 101 -28.76 -5.16 17.46
N ILE A 102 -27.86 -4.62 18.27
CA ILE A 102 -27.30 -5.32 19.43
C ILE A 102 -28.26 -5.15 20.61
N GLU A 103 -28.73 -6.28 21.13
CA GLU A 103 -29.45 -6.37 22.40
C GLU A 103 -28.43 -6.45 23.53
N GLU A 104 -28.55 -5.53 24.49
CA GLU A 104 -27.66 -5.40 25.64
C GLU A 104 -28.33 -5.93 26.92
N ASP A 105 -27.59 -6.68 27.72
CA ASP A 105 -27.92 -7.04 29.10
C ASP A 105 -26.77 -6.58 30.01
N PRO A 106 -26.76 -5.30 30.44
CA PRO A 106 -25.66 -4.70 31.18
C PRO A 106 -25.38 -5.39 32.52
N ASP A 107 -26.43 -5.83 33.22
CA ASP A 107 -26.35 -6.48 34.54
C ASP A 107 -25.58 -7.81 34.48
N ARG A 108 -25.60 -8.47 33.31
CA ARG A 108 -24.86 -9.70 33.07
C ARG A 108 -23.63 -9.51 32.19
N GLY A 109 -23.35 -8.30 31.73
CA GLY A 109 -22.30 -8.02 30.76
C GLY A 109 -22.49 -8.81 29.46
N ARG A 110 -23.72 -8.92 28.95
CA ARG A 110 -24.02 -9.77 27.79
C ARG A 110 -24.48 -8.95 26.59
N LEU A 111 -24.01 -9.33 25.42
CA LEU A 111 -24.46 -8.81 24.13
C LEU A 111 -25.08 -9.96 23.32
N SER A 112 -26.23 -9.72 22.71
CA SER A 112 -26.82 -10.64 21.74
C SER A 112 -27.25 -9.93 20.49
N PHE A 113 -26.98 -10.53 19.35
CA PHE A 113 -27.44 -10.01 18.06
C PHE A 113 -27.46 -11.15 17.06
N LYS A 114 -28.05 -10.90 15.91
CA LYS A 114 -27.96 -11.79 14.76
C LYS A 114 -27.10 -11.16 13.69
N PHE A 115 -26.44 -12.00 12.92
CA PHE A 115 -25.70 -11.54 11.76
C PHE A 115 -25.84 -12.58 10.66
N ARG A 116 -25.57 -12.18 9.43
CA ARG A 116 -25.55 -13.10 8.30
C ARG A 116 -24.11 -13.32 7.84
N PRO A 117 -23.51 -14.51 8.04
CA PRO A 117 -22.19 -14.79 7.51
C PRO A 117 -22.25 -14.87 5.98
N ARG A 118 -21.09 -14.74 5.34
CA ARG A 118 -20.95 -15.03 3.90
C ARG A 118 -21.28 -16.50 3.63
N LEU A 119 -21.83 -16.77 2.45
CA LEU A 119 -22.12 -18.14 2.03
C LEU A 119 -20.83 -18.99 2.06
N ASN A 120 -20.92 -20.19 2.66
CA ASN A 120 -19.80 -21.14 2.83
C ASN A 120 -18.62 -20.62 3.68
N ALA A 121 -18.78 -19.53 4.44
CA ALA A 121 -17.76 -19.11 5.38
C ALA A 121 -17.69 -20.11 6.56
N ASN A 122 -16.49 -20.61 6.83
CA ASN A 122 -16.22 -21.47 8.00
C ASN A 122 -15.82 -20.66 9.24
N SER A 123 -15.48 -19.38 9.05
CA SER A 123 -15.15 -18.44 10.10
C SER A 123 -15.51 -17.02 9.72
N VAL A 124 -15.64 -16.15 10.72
CA VAL A 124 -15.78 -14.70 10.54
C VAL A 124 -14.84 -13.97 11.49
N SER A 125 -14.12 -12.97 10.98
CA SER A 125 -13.28 -12.11 11.82
C SER A 125 -14.16 -11.12 12.58
N LEU A 126 -14.07 -11.14 13.90
CA LEU A 126 -14.68 -10.18 14.81
C LEU A 126 -13.62 -9.16 15.22
N ARG A 127 -13.94 -7.88 15.07
CA ARG A 127 -13.21 -6.77 15.67
C ARG A 127 -14.13 -6.04 16.63
N ALA A 128 -13.76 -5.99 17.90
CA ALA A 128 -14.47 -5.24 18.91
C ALA A 128 -13.57 -4.12 19.45
N SER A 129 -14.12 -2.95 19.70
CA SER A 129 -13.40 -1.82 20.29
C SER A 129 -14.25 -1.23 21.40
N ALA A 130 -13.62 -0.80 22.49
CA ALA A 130 -14.30 -0.17 23.60
C ALA A 130 -13.48 1.03 24.07
N LEU A 131 -14.16 2.10 24.49
CA LEU A 131 -13.47 3.29 24.98
C LEU A 131 -12.61 2.93 26.19
N GLY A 132 -11.33 3.32 26.15
CA GLY A 132 -10.38 3.02 27.21
C GLY A 132 -9.84 1.58 27.19
N CYS A 133 -10.20 0.73 26.22
CA CYS A 133 -9.72 -0.65 26.12
C CYS A 133 -9.05 -0.90 24.76
N PRO A 134 -7.93 -1.65 24.70
CA PRO A 134 -7.32 -2.02 23.43
C PRO A 134 -8.31 -2.76 22.51
N PRO A 135 -8.26 -2.56 21.19
CA PRO A 135 -9.15 -3.26 20.28
C PRO A 135 -8.88 -4.76 20.31
N LEU A 136 -9.95 -5.54 20.35
CA LEU A 136 -9.90 -7.00 20.29
C LEU A 136 -10.12 -7.46 18.85
N SER A 137 -9.39 -8.51 18.45
CA SER A 137 -9.63 -9.23 17.21
C SER A 137 -9.70 -10.72 17.48
N LEU A 138 -10.80 -11.34 17.09
CA LEU A 138 -11.09 -12.75 17.32
C LEU A 138 -11.55 -13.40 16.01
N GLU A 139 -11.22 -14.67 15.81
CA GLU A 139 -11.74 -15.48 14.71
C GLU A 139 -12.90 -16.33 15.26
N LEU A 140 -14.14 -16.06 14.82
CA LEU A 140 -15.30 -16.85 15.25
C LEU A 140 -15.51 -18.01 14.30
N SER A 141 -15.60 -19.23 14.83
CA SER A 141 -15.91 -20.43 14.03
C SER A 141 -17.41 -20.51 13.72
N LEU A 142 -17.74 -20.72 12.44
CA LEU A 142 -19.10 -20.86 11.94
C LEU A 142 -19.44 -22.35 11.79
N LYS A 143 -19.46 -23.09 12.91
CA LYS A 143 -19.82 -24.51 12.86
C LYS A 143 -21.23 -24.69 12.29
N PRO A 144 -21.53 -25.80 11.59
CA PRO A 144 -22.85 -26.04 11.01
C PRO A 144 -23.99 -26.15 12.03
N GLU A 145 -23.67 -26.28 13.32
CA GLU A 145 -24.64 -26.47 14.41
C GLU A 145 -25.68 -25.34 14.48
N ASP A 146 -26.92 -25.70 14.82
CA ASP A 146 -28.07 -24.78 14.90
C ASP A 146 -28.06 -23.87 16.15
N GLY A 147 -26.97 -23.89 16.92
CA GLY A 147 -26.83 -23.14 18.17
C GLY A 147 -26.35 -21.69 17.98
N PRO A 148 -26.55 -20.84 19.01
CA PRO A 148 -25.92 -19.52 19.04
C PRO A 148 -24.40 -19.65 19.15
N ILE A 149 -23.68 -18.83 18.40
CA ILE A 149 -22.23 -18.66 18.56
C ILE A 149 -22.00 -17.98 19.90
N THR A 150 -21.36 -18.69 20.82
CA THR A 150 -21.06 -18.17 22.16
C THR A 150 -19.58 -17.91 22.30
N GLN A 151 -19.22 -16.69 22.70
CA GLN A 151 -17.81 -16.29 22.86
C GLN A 151 -17.67 -15.30 24.02
N THR A 152 -16.53 -15.30 24.70
CA THR A 152 -16.18 -14.25 25.67
C THR A 152 -15.39 -13.13 25.00
N LEU A 153 -15.84 -11.88 25.17
CA LEU A 153 -15.08 -10.67 24.84
C LEU A 153 -14.42 -10.16 26.11
N ALA A 154 -13.16 -10.52 26.31
CA ALA A 154 -12.38 -10.10 27.45
C ALA A 154 -11.65 -8.80 27.13
N PHE A 155 -12.28 -7.68 27.47
CA PHE A 155 -11.61 -6.40 27.44
C PHE A 155 -10.72 -6.24 28.67
N GLU A 156 -9.62 -5.55 28.47
CA GLU A 156 -8.71 -5.13 29.53
C GLU A 156 -8.69 -3.61 29.53
N THR A 157 -8.68 -3.01 30.72
CA THR A 157 -8.48 -1.57 30.83
C THR A 157 -7.13 -1.22 30.21
N GLY A 158 -7.21 -0.43 29.16
CA GLY A 158 -6.07 0.05 28.43
C GLY A 158 -5.27 1.04 29.24
N SER A 159 -4.02 1.18 28.84
CA SER A 159 -3.09 2.14 29.41
C SER A 159 -3.17 3.45 28.65
N THR A 160 -2.69 4.52 29.27
CA THR A 160 -2.61 5.84 28.66
C THR A 160 -1.15 6.28 28.56
N VAL A 161 -0.76 6.82 27.41
CA VAL A 161 0.51 7.51 27.22
C VAL A 161 0.24 8.98 26.95
N GLN A 162 0.75 9.84 27.83
CA GLN A 162 0.84 11.28 27.63
C GLN A 162 2.17 11.58 26.95
N LEU A 163 2.12 12.05 25.71
CA LEU A 163 3.29 12.38 24.93
C LEU A 163 3.46 13.89 24.85
N ARG A 164 4.61 14.37 25.31
CA ARG A 164 5.07 15.75 25.14
C ARG A 164 6.06 15.83 24.00
N VAL A 165 5.87 16.78 23.10
CA VAL A 165 6.80 17.12 22.03
C VAL A 165 7.45 18.43 22.42
N LEU A 166 8.78 18.45 22.52
CA LEU A 166 9.52 19.70 22.51
C LEU A 166 9.58 20.14 21.05
N PRO A 167 8.80 21.17 20.65
CA PRO A 167 8.57 21.42 19.24
C PRO A 167 9.84 21.89 18.54
N PRO A 168 9.95 21.62 17.24
CA PRO A 168 10.98 22.21 16.41
C PRO A 168 10.72 23.71 16.20
N THR A 169 11.70 24.44 15.70
CA THR A 169 11.62 25.92 15.58
C THR A 169 10.50 26.43 14.68
N ASP A 170 10.04 25.61 13.74
CA ASP A 170 8.93 25.93 12.82
C ASP A 170 7.59 25.29 13.24
N ASN A 171 7.55 24.61 14.39
CA ASN A 171 6.39 23.93 14.97
C ASN A 171 5.73 22.86 14.07
N LYS A 172 6.44 22.34 13.06
CA LYS A 172 5.95 21.25 12.20
C LYS A 172 6.51 19.90 12.64
N HIS A 173 5.63 18.92 12.87
CA HIS A 173 6.03 17.55 13.17
C HIS A 173 4.98 16.53 12.72
N ASP A 174 5.40 15.28 12.52
CA ASP A 174 4.53 14.12 12.32
C ASP A 174 4.88 13.04 13.35
N VAL A 175 4.65 13.38 14.62
CA VAL A 175 4.87 12.44 15.72
C VAL A 175 3.76 11.41 15.80
N SER A 176 4.15 10.14 15.85
CA SER A 176 3.30 8.98 16.12
C SER A 176 3.85 8.16 17.28
N LEU A 177 3.00 7.36 17.91
CA LEU A 177 3.39 6.41 18.94
C LEU A 177 3.63 5.04 18.30
N GLU A 178 4.75 4.41 18.64
CA GLU A 178 5.12 3.07 18.20
C GLU A 178 5.11 2.10 19.39
N PHE A 179 4.72 0.85 19.12
CA PHE A 179 4.74 -0.28 20.02
C PHE A 179 5.69 -1.35 19.51
N LEU A 180 6.54 -1.89 20.39
CA LEU A 180 7.40 -3.01 20.07
C LEU A 180 6.59 -4.32 20.11
N ASP A 181 6.36 -4.92 18.95
CA ASP A 181 5.80 -6.27 18.84
C ASP A 181 6.79 -7.28 19.44
N PRO A 182 6.48 -7.94 20.56
CA PRO A 182 7.41 -8.83 21.24
C PRO A 182 7.70 -10.11 20.44
N GLU A 183 6.77 -10.56 19.59
CA GLU A 183 6.95 -11.79 18.81
C GLU A 183 7.85 -11.54 17.61
N ARG A 184 7.68 -10.39 16.96
CA ARG A 184 8.42 -10.04 15.74
C ARG A 184 9.68 -9.22 16.03
N SER A 185 9.82 -8.67 17.24
CA SER A 185 10.87 -7.71 17.60
C SER A 185 10.93 -6.51 16.64
N ILE A 186 9.78 -6.08 16.12
CA ILE A 186 9.65 -4.92 15.25
C ILE A 186 8.80 -3.84 15.91
N TRP A 187 9.12 -2.58 15.62
CA TRP A 187 8.28 -1.46 16.01
C TRP A 187 7.14 -1.30 15.00
N SER A 188 5.93 -1.17 15.52
CA SER A 188 4.70 -1.00 14.74
C SER A 188 3.96 0.23 15.24
N SER A 189 3.14 0.86 14.39
CA SER A 189 2.29 1.96 14.86
C SER A 189 1.34 1.45 15.95
N ALA A 190 1.29 2.12 17.10
CA ALA A 190 0.45 1.76 18.24
C ALA A 190 -1.05 2.03 18.04
N GLY A 191 -1.49 2.23 16.79
CA GLY A 191 -2.85 2.63 16.43
C GLY A 191 -2.98 4.12 16.12
N ARG A 192 -4.10 4.48 15.49
CA ARG A 192 -4.43 5.90 15.22
C ARG A 192 -4.77 6.60 16.54
N ARG A 193 -4.51 7.91 16.61
CA ARG A 193 -5.13 8.80 17.62
C ARG A 193 -6.62 8.47 17.73
N ALA A 194 -7.16 8.51 18.95
CA ALA A 194 -8.53 8.13 19.32
C ALA A 194 -9.55 8.30 18.18
N LEU A 195 -10.44 7.32 18.03
CA LEU A 195 -11.44 7.04 16.99
C LEU A 195 -12.22 8.21 16.35
N PHE A 196 -12.04 9.43 16.83
CA PHE A 196 -12.70 10.65 16.38
C PHE A 196 -11.67 11.70 15.88
N GLY A 197 -11.39 11.69 14.57
CA GLY A 197 -11.02 12.94 13.86
C GLY A 197 -9.57 13.19 13.44
N SER A 198 -8.75 12.18 13.11
CA SER A 198 -7.35 12.42 12.69
C SER A 198 -7.17 12.82 11.20
N SER A 199 -8.06 13.64 10.63
CA SER A 199 -7.75 14.44 9.44
C SER A 199 -7.51 15.89 9.85
N ALA A 200 -6.81 16.11 10.96
CA ALA A 200 -6.26 17.42 11.24
C ALA A 200 -5.35 17.78 10.04
N PRO A 201 -5.57 18.94 9.38
CA PRO A 201 -4.72 19.37 8.28
C PRO A 201 -3.25 19.38 8.71
N VAL A 202 -2.33 19.27 7.74
CA VAL A 202 -0.89 19.43 7.95
C VAL A 202 -0.63 20.88 8.40
N GLY A 203 -0.83 21.15 9.69
CA GLY A 203 -0.67 22.44 10.36
C GLY A 203 -0.02 22.24 11.73
N GLU A 204 -0.07 23.28 12.57
CA GLU A 204 0.47 23.23 13.94
C GLU A 204 -0.11 22.04 14.70
N ARG A 205 0.74 21.05 14.98
CA ARG A 205 0.34 19.87 15.73
C ARG A 205 0.48 20.15 17.22
N PRO A 206 -0.41 19.58 18.05
CA PRO A 206 -0.34 19.80 19.49
C PRO A 206 0.98 19.26 20.03
N VAL A 207 1.60 20.04 20.93
CA VAL A 207 2.80 19.66 21.67
C VAL A 207 2.50 18.68 22.81
N GLU A 208 1.23 18.54 23.17
CA GLU A 208 0.76 17.53 24.11
C GLU A 208 -0.25 16.63 23.41
N MET A 209 0.00 15.33 23.45
CA MET A 209 -0.85 14.31 22.87
C MET A 209 -1.18 13.26 23.93
N THR A 210 -2.40 12.73 23.88
CA THR A 210 -2.78 11.58 24.70
C THR A 210 -3.13 10.42 23.78
N PHE A 211 -2.55 9.27 24.08
CA PHE A 211 -2.87 8.00 23.45
C PHE A 211 -3.48 7.10 24.52
N ASP A 212 -4.78 6.86 24.43
CA ASP A 212 -5.51 5.99 25.33
C ASP A 212 -5.67 4.57 24.75
N SER A 213 -6.28 3.68 25.53
CA SER A 213 -6.68 2.35 25.08
C SER A 213 -5.48 1.50 24.60
N LEU A 214 -4.30 1.72 25.19
CA LEU A 214 -3.07 1.05 24.80
C LEU A 214 -2.91 -0.29 25.51
N ARG A 215 -2.46 -1.32 24.79
CA ARG A 215 -2.09 -2.59 25.41
C ARG A 215 -0.85 -2.43 26.29
N PRO A 216 -0.64 -3.29 27.31
CA PRO A 216 0.61 -3.29 28.04
C PRO A 216 1.80 -3.61 27.12
N GLY A 217 2.95 -3.01 27.40
CA GLY A 217 4.20 -3.33 26.72
C GLY A 217 5.09 -2.12 26.51
N ARG A 218 5.94 -2.17 25.48
CA ARG A 218 7.06 -1.24 25.32
C ARG A 218 6.79 -0.26 24.18
N TYR A 219 6.87 1.03 24.50
CA TYR A 219 6.47 2.13 23.63
C TYR A 219 7.59 3.15 23.42
N ARG A 220 7.56 3.82 22.27
CA ARG A 220 8.33 5.04 22.00
C ARG A 220 7.55 5.96 21.09
N ALA A 221 7.85 7.25 21.11
CA ALA A 221 7.40 8.19 20.10
C ALA A 221 8.41 8.25 18.94
N ARG A 222 7.91 8.51 17.74
CA ARG A 222 8.73 8.74 16.54
C ARG A 222 8.15 9.89 15.74
N ASP A 223 8.99 10.84 15.34
CA ASP A 223 8.67 11.80 14.29
C ASP A 223 9.00 11.21 12.92
N THR A 224 8.00 11.03 12.05
CA THR A 224 8.21 10.40 10.74
C THR A 224 8.91 11.31 9.73
N LEU A 225 8.96 12.62 9.99
CA LEU A 225 9.64 13.57 9.10
C LEU A 225 11.16 13.58 9.30
N THR A 226 11.62 13.39 10.54
CA THR A 226 13.05 13.48 10.92
C THR A 226 13.65 12.15 11.35
N GLY A 227 12.83 11.14 11.62
CA GLY A 227 13.28 9.85 12.16
C GLY A 227 13.76 9.92 13.60
N ILE A 228 13.61 11.05 14.30
CA ILE A 228 13.92 11.15 15.74
C ILE A 228 12.95 10.26 16.51
N VAL A 229 13.49 9.56 17.52
CA VAL A 229 12.72 8.70 18.41
C VAL A 229 12.93 9.13 19.86
N SER A 230 11.90 9.00 20.69
CA SER A 230 12.04 9.20 22.13
C SER A 230 12.81 8.04 22.79
N GLU A 231 13.13 8.21 24.07
CA GLU A 231 13.39 7.06 24.93
C GLU A 231 12.21 6.09 24.93
N THR A 232 12.54 4.83 25.19
CA THR A 232 11.57 3.75 25.26
C THR A 232 11.00 3.64 26.67
N LYS A 233 9.70 3.39 26.79
CA LYS A 233 8.98 3.27 28.06
C LYS A 233 8.17 1.99 28.12
N ASP A 234 8.30 1.28 29.23
CA ASP A 234 7.41 0.16 29.56
C ASP A 234 6.12 0.72 30.19
N VAL A 235 4.99 0.35 29.60
CA VAL A 235 3.64 0.79 29.95
C VAL A 235 2.89 -0.42 30.50
N LEU A 236 2.38 -0.30 31.73
CA LEU A 236 1.65 -1.35 32.44
C LEU A 236 0.15 -1.19 32.24
N GLN A 237 -0.60 -2.30 32.29
CA GLN A 237 -2.07 -2.31 32.17
C GLN A 237 -2.72 -1.29 33.10
N GLY A 238 -3.70 -0.54 32.58
CA GLY A 238 -4.44 0.48 33.33
C GLY A 238 -3.60 1.66 33.86
N SER A 239 -2.31 1.76 33.52
CA SER A 239 -1.44 2.83 33.99
C SER A 239 -1.44 4.04 33.06
N THR A 240 -1.07 5.21 33.60
CA THR A 240 -0.72 6.38 32.80
C THR A 240 0.78 6.57 32.84
N SER A 241 1.40 6.66 31.66
CA SER A 241 2.84 6.92 31.49
C SER A 241 3.06 8.20 30.71
N SER A 242 4.18 8.87 30.95
CA SER A 242 4.63 10.00 30.14
C SER A 242 5.80 9.61 29.24
N LEU A 243 5.80 10.16 28.03
CA LEU A 243 6.90 10.13 27.07
C LEU A 243 7.20 11.56 26.62
N GLU A 244 8.47 11.84 26.34
CA GLU A 244 8.89 13.11 25.75
C GLU A 244 9.74 12.82 24.51
N ILE A 245 9.47 13.54 23.42
CA ILE A 245 10.31 13.54 22.23
C ILE A 245 10.84 14.95 21.99
N ASP A 246 12.16 15.06 21.92
CA ASP A 246 12.84 16.33 21.70
C ASP A 246 13.07 16.57 20.21
N LEU A 247 12.28 17.46 19.61
CA LEU A 247 12.45 17.91 18.24
C LEU A 247 13.04 19.32 18.17
N SER A 248 13.51 19.88 19.29
CA SER A 248 14.03 21.26 19.34
C SER A 248 15.25 21.49 18.45
N LYS A 249 15.96 20.40 18.11
CA LYS A 249 17.09 20.41 17.19
C LYS A 249 16.71 20.11 15.74
N ALA A 250 15.48 19.70 15.48
CA ALA A 250 15.01 19.47 14.12
C ALA A 250 14.55 20.77 13.47
N GLY A 251 14.71 20.85 12.16
CA GLY A 251 14.26 22.02 11.43
C GLY A 251 14.49 21.93 9.93
N ASP A 252 14.19 23.04 9.28
CA ASP A 252 14.24 23.18 7.83
C ASP A 252 15.66 23.54 7.35
N LEU A 253 16.14 22.81 6.34
CA LEU A 253 17.36 23.06 5.59
C LEU A 253 16.96 23.55 4.20
N THR A 254 17.44 24.74 3.82
CA THR A 254 17.25 25.24 2.46
C THR A 254 18.32 24.66 1.55
N VAL A 255 17.91 23.97 0.49
CA VAL A 255 18.81 23.39 -0.51
C VAL A 255 18.57 24.04 -1.86
N ILE A 256 19.64 24.39 -2.56
CA ILE A 256 19.62 24.73 -3.99
C ILE A 256 20.39 23.65 -4.72
N VAL A 257 19.81 23.10 -5.77
CA VAL A 257 20.55 22.24 -6.70
C VAL A 257 20.94 23.05 -7.93
N THR A 258 22.22 23.22 -8.19
CA THR A 258 22.74 23.86 -9.40
C THR A 258 23.24 22.82 -10.40
N GLY A 259 23.24 23.18 -11.68
CA GLY A 259 23.65 22.29 -12.76
C GLY A 259 23.54 22.98 -14.12
N PRO A 260 23.74 22.25 -15.22
CA PRO A 260 23.52 22.79 -16.56
C PRO A 260 22.09 23.36 -16.69
N THR A 261 21.96 24.53 -17.31
CA THR A 261 20.68 25.29 -17.37
C THR A 261 19.82 24.94 -18.59
N ASP A 262 20.15 23.87 -19.31
CA ASP A 262 19.35 23.42 -20.44
C ASP A 262 17.96 23.00 -19.94
N GLN A 263 16.89 23.35 -20.67
CA GLN A 263 15.50 23.08 -20.24
C GLN A 263 15.21 21.59 -19.97
N GLU A 264 16.02 20.72 -20.56
CA GLU A 264 16.00 19.27 -20.37
C GLU A 264 16.24 18.84 -18.91
N TYR A 265 16.96 19.64 -18.12
CA TYR A 265 17.31 19.30 -16.74
C TYR A 265 16.44 20.08 -15.74
N ALA A 266 15.13 20.15 -15.98
CA ALA A 266 14.26 21.08 -15.26
C ALA A 266 14.27 20.89 -13.73
N SER A 267 14.48 19.66 -13.24
CA SER A 267 14.47 19.34 -11.81
C SER A 267 15.31 18.12 -11.43
N ALA A 268 15.90 18.15 -10.25
CA ALA A 268 16.58 17.01 -9.62
C ALA A 268 15.82 16.54 -8.36
N GLN A 269 16.12 15.34 -7.90
CA GLN A 269 15.61 14.82 -6.64
C GLN A 269 16.67 15.06 -5.56
N VAL A 270 16.29 15.69 -4.45
CA VAL A 270 17.18 15.88 -3.30
C VAL A 270 16.82 14.87 -2.23
N LEU A 271 17.79 14.05 -1.84
CA LEU A 271 17.64 12.99 -0.86
C LEU A 271 18.36 13.35 0.44
N LEU A 272 17.86 12.78 1.53
CA LEU A 272 18.42 12.90 2.86
C LEU A 272 18.63 11.50 3.43
N ASP A 273 19.89 11.13 3.66
CA ASP A 273 20.25 9.90 4.35
C ASP A 273 20.64 10.24 5.79
N ALA A 274 19.94 9.67 6.76
CA ALA A 274 20.31 9.76 8.16
C ALA A 274 19.88 8.48 8.87
N GLU A 275 20.64 8.09 9.89
CA GLU A 275 20.29 6.93 10.70
C GLU A 275 18.87 7.07 11.26
N GLY A 276 18.07 6.02 11.20
CA GLY A 276 16.73 5.98 11.80
C GLY A 276 15.65 6.74 11.04
N LEU A 277 15.94 7.36 9.88
CA LEU A 277 14.91 7.74 8.92
C LEU A 277 14.20 6.45 8.47
N VAL A 278 12.88 6.42 8.66
CA VAL A 278 12.06 5.29 8.24
C VAL A 278 11.39 5.68 6.94
N ASN A 279 11.29 4.73 6.01
CA ASN A 279 10.39 4.80 4.89
C ASN A 279 8.99 4.49 5.39
N PRO A 280 8.08 5.46 5.61
CA PRO A 280 6.69 5.12 5.74
C PRO A 280 6.24 4.60 4.39
N GLY A 281 6.32 3.27 4.21
CA GLY A 281 5.96 2.54 2.98
C GLY A 281 4.51 2.69 2.50
N ASP A 282 3.77 3.68 3.00
CA ASP A 282 2.41 4.05 2.60
C ASP A 282 2.22 5.56 2.37
N ARG A 283 3.25 6.39 2.58
CA ARG A 283 3.21 7.83 2.30
C ARG A 283 4.48 8.21 1.56
N ARG A 284 4.35 8.76 0.34
CA ARG A 284 5.49 9.29 -0.44
C ARG A 284 6.34 10.21 0.46
N THR A 285 7.57 9.81 0.78
CA THR A 285 8.43 10.48 1.77
C THR A 285 9.92 10.19 1.51
N ALA A 286 10.77 11.06 2.09
CA ALA A 286 12.23 11.03 2.29
C ALA A 286 13.13 10.31 1.25
N GLU A 287 12.99 9.00 1.03
CA GLU A 287 13.67 8.28 -0.05
C GLU A 287 13.12 8.63 -1.45
N ASP A 288 11.85 9.02 -1.54
CA ASP A 288 11.30 9.68 -2.75
C ASP A 288 11.90 11.07 -2.98
N GLY A 289 12.76 11.54 -2.07
CA GLY A 289 13.38 12.86 -2.08
C GLY A 289 12.37 14.00 -2.19
N VAL A 290 12.90 15.21 -2.32
CA VAL A 290 12.12 16.38 -2.72
C VAL A 290 12.57 16.79 -4.11
N TRP A 291 11.62 16.88 -5.04
CA TRP A 291 11.87 17.40 -6.37
C TRP A 291 12.20 18.90 -6.29
N ALA A 292 13.42 19.24 -6.68
CA ALA A 292 13.95 20.58 -6.71
C ALA A 292 14.17 21.04 -8.16
N PRO A 293 13.44 22.07 -8.63
CA PRO A 293 13.80 22.72 -9.87
C PRO A 293 15.23 23.25 -9.79
N LEU A 294 16.05 23.04 -10.83
CA LEU A 294 17.44 23.49 -10.80
C LEU A 294 17.53 25.01 -10.65
N GLY A 295 18.43 25.48 -9.80
CA GLY A 295 18.63 26.88 -9.46
C GLY A 295 17.53 27.48 -8.56
N ARG A 296 16.59 26.67 -8.06
CA ARG A 296 15.56 27.10 -7.10
C ARG A 296 15.82 26.52 -5.72
N GLU A 297 15.37 27.26 -4.71
CA GLU A 297 15.39 26.80 -3.33
C GLU A 297 14.27 25.79 -3.10
N VAL A 298 14.62 24.68 -2.47
CA VAL A 298 13.69 23.77 -1.82
C VAL A 298 14.02 23.65 -0.34
N THR A 299 13.09 23.13 0.43
CA THR A 299 13.28 22.90 1.85
C THR A 299 13.21 21.41 2.14
N LEU A 300 14.21 20.91 2.85
CA LEU A 300 14.25 19.58 3.44
C LEU A 300 14.17 19.70 4.94
N ARG A 301 13.64 18.68 5.60
CA ARG A 301 13.67 18.63 7.06
C ARG A 301 14.79 17.74 7.55
N VAL A 302 15.63 18.25 8.44
CA VAL A 302 16.76 17.53 9.00
C VAL A 302 16.58 17.28 10.50
N PRO A 303 17.10 16.16 11.04
CA PRO A 303 16.92 15.82 12.45
C PRO A 303 17.70 16.74 13.40
N GLY A 304 18.91 17.13 13.02
CA GLY A 304 19.77 18.08 13.74
C GLY A 304 20.30 17.62 15.12
N ASP A 305 19.90 16.44 15.60
CA ASP A 305 20.51 15.76 16.75
C ASP A 305 21.68 14.84 16.35
N ARG A 306 21.83 14.55 15.05
CA ARG A 306 22.84 13.69 14.46
C ARG A 306 23.19 14.12 13.03
N PRO A 307 24.38 13.71 12.51
CA PRO A 307 24.74 13.98 11.13
C PRO A 307 23.75 13.35 10.15
N ALA A 308 23.45 14.08 9.09
CA ALA A 308 22.72 13.59 7.94
C ALA A 308 23.49 13.92 6.66
N THR A 309 23.42 13.04 5.67
CA THR A 309 23.91 13.30 4.33
C THR A 309 22.78 13.85 3.49
N VAL A 310 23.02 14.98 2.83
CA VAL A 310 22.16 15.48 1.75
C VAL A 310 22.87 15.30 0.43
N HIS A 311 22.19 14.76 -0.56
CA HIS A 311 22.73 14.63 -1.91
C HIS A 311 21.62 14.81 -2.95
N ALA A 312 22.00 15.18 -4.16
CA ALA A 312 21.07 15.33 -5.27
C ALA A 312 21.28 14.22 -6.29
N THR A 313 20.20 13.68 -6.86
CA THR A 313 20.22 12.71 -7.95
C THR A 313 19.40 13.23 -9.13
N HIS A 314 19.77 12.78 -10.32
CA HIS A 314 19.11 13.11 -11.57
C HIS A 314 19.31 11.95 -12.55
N ARG A 315 18.36 11.73 -13.47
CA ARG A 315 18.44 10.62 -14.45
C ARG A 315 19.57 10.79 -15.46
N LEU A 316 19.86 12.04 -15.82
CA LEU A 316 20.84 12.43 -16.86
C LEU A 316 22.06 13.21 -16.34
N LEU A 317 22.13 13.53 -15.05
CA LEU A 317 23.26 14.26 -14.46
C LEU A 317 23.82 13.46 -13.30
N VAL A 318 25.09 13.71 -12.97
CA VAL A 318 25.74 13.09 -11.81
C VAL A 318 26.05 14.13 -10.74
N PRO A 319 26.09 13.71 -9.46
CA PRO A 319 26.66 14.53 -8.40
C PRO A 319 28.07 14.98 -8.77
N ASP A 320 28.36 16.27 -8.59
CA ASP A 320 29.72 16.79 -8.60
C ASP A 320 30.54 16.10 -7.49
N ALA A 321 31.80 15.77 -7.74
CA ALA A 321 32.60 14.97 -6.80
C ALA A 321 32.84 15.69 -5.46
N GLU A 322 32.89 17.02 -5.44
CA GLU A 322 33.13 17.81 -4.24
C GLU A 322 31.83 18.42 -3.69
N ALA A 323 30.93 18.85 -4.59
CA ALA A 323 29.74 19.62 -4.23
C ALA A 323 28.41 18.88 -4.47
N GLY A 324 28.42 17.62 -4.92
CA GLY A 324 27.20 16.84 -5.18
C GLY A 324 26.56 16.23 -3.92
N ARG A 325 27.29 16.25 -2.80
CA ARG A 325 26.90 15.71 -1.50
C ARG A 325 27.45 16.58 -0.38
N ALA A 326 26.70 16.73 0.71
CA ALA A 326 27.18 17.40 1.91
C ALA A 326 26.66 16.71 3.18
N GLU A 327 27.47 16.74 4.24
CA GLU A 327 27.03 16.38 5.58
C GLU A 327 26.50 17.63 6.31
N VAL A 328 25.35 17.48 6.95
CA VAL A 328 24.70 18.54 7.71
C VAL A 328 24.37 18.05 9.11
N LEU A 329 24.57 18.91 10.10
CA LEU A 329 24.21 18.66 11.51
C LEU A 329 23.21 19.69 12.05
N ALA A 330 23.08 20.86 11.44
CA ALA A 330 22.20 21.91 11.92
C ALA A 330 21.24 22.38 10.81
N PHE A 331 20.00 22.67 11.19
CA PHE A 331 19.01 23.32 10.33
C PHE A 331 19.33 24.82 10.16
N GLY A 332 18.59 25.50 9.27
CA GLY A 332 18.73 26.94 9.03
C GLY A 332 19.93 27.36 8.18
N SER A 333 20.80 26.41 7.81
CA SER A 333 21.84 26.64 6.81
C SER A 333 21.26 26.60 5.40
N LYS A 334 21.90 27.32 4.48
CA LYS A 334 21.67 27.19 3.05
C LYS A 334 22.74 26.28 2.46
N LEU A 335 22.32 25.20 1.85
CA LEU A 335 23.18 24.23 1.19
C LEU A 335 23.04 24.37 -0.33
N GLU A 336 24.16 24.45 -1.03
CA GLU A 336 24.18 24.34 -2.48
C GLU A 336 24.76 22.98 -2.86
N LEU A 337 24.00 22.21 -3.63
CA LEU A 337 24.44 20.97 -4.24
C LEU A 337 24.63 21.18 -5.73
N LYS A 338 25.65 20.56 -6.31
CA LYS A 338 25.96 20.72 -7.74
C LYS A 338 25.86 19.39 -8.47
N LEU A 339 25.15 19.42 -9.59
CA LEU A 339 25.09 18.35 -10.57
C LEU A 339 25.89 18.76 -11.82
N VAL A 340 26.54 17.78 -12.45
CA VAL A 340 27.32 17.97 -13.68
C VAL A 340 26.95 16.92 -14.72
N LYS A 341 27.27 17.18 -16.00
CA LYS A 341 27.08 16.18 -17.06
C LYS A 341 28.04 15.02 -16.81
N GLY A 342 27.49 13.81 -16.67
CA GLY A 342 28.25 12.57 -16.61
C GLY A 342 28.45 11.97 -18.00
N ASN A 343 28.97 10.74 -18.05
CA ASN A 343 28.88 9.94 -19.27
C ASN A 343 27.42 9.55 -19.50
N GLU A 344 26.95 9.66 -20.73
CA GLU A 344 25.57 9.46 -21.11
C GLU A 344 25.48 8.33 -22.14
N CYS A 345 24.41 7.55 -22.06
CA CYS A 345 24.06 6.55 -23.04
C CYS A 345 22.67 6.86 -23.56
N GLN A 346 22.51 6.79 -24.87
CA GLN A 346 21.24 7.03 -25.54
C GLN A 346 20.96 5.98 -26.61
N PHE A 347 19.68 5.74 -26.87
CA PHE A 347 19.23 4.97 -28.02
C PHE A 347 17.82 5.36 -28.41
N ARG A 348 17.53 5.29 -29.71
CA ARG A 348 16.17 5.48 -30.24
C ARG A 348 15.43 4.16 -30.18
N VAL A 349 14.15 4.23 -29.83
CA VAL A 349 13.24 3.10 -29.83
C VAL A 349 12.48 3.13 -31.14
N ALA A 350 12.54 2.02 -31.88
CA ALA A 350 11.87 1.86 -33.15
C ALA A 350 10.37 2.25 -33.04
N PRO A 351 9.78 2.95 -34.04
CA PRO A 351 8.43 3.50 -33.93
C PRO A 351 7.34 2.49 -33.54
N ASP A 352 7.47 1.23 -33.99
CA ASP A 352 6.57 0.13 -33.66
C ASP A 352 6.66 -0.34 -32.19
N SER A 353 7.79 -0.06 -31.54
CA SER A 353 8.10 -0.42 -30.15
C SER A 353 7.77 0.69 -29.14
N GLN A 354 7.62 1.94 -29.59
CA GLN A 354 7.30 3.09 -28.73
C GLN A 354 6.02 2.93 -27.89
N PRO A 355 4.94 2.26 -28.35
CA PRO A 355 3.76 2.02 -27.52
C PRO A 355 4.02 1.27 -26.21
N PHE A 356 5.11 0.49 -26.11
CA PHE A 356 5.47 -0.21 -24.88
C PHE A 356 5.99 0.75 -23.80
N LEU A 357 6.56 1.88 -24.21
CA LEU A 357 7.08 2.91 -23.31
C LEU A 357 6.06 4.02 -23.02
N LYS A 358 4.98 4.09 -23.80
CA LYS A 358 3.90 5.05 -23.57
C LYS A 358 3.26 4.83 -22.20
N ASN A 359 3.33 5.86 -21.35
CA ASN A 359 2.91 5.84 -19.95
C ASN A 359 3.72 4.90 -19.04
N SER A 360 4.87 4.40 -19.49
CA SER A 360 5.80 3.72 -18.60
C SER A 360 6.46 4.79 -17.73
N HIS A 361 6.23 4.71 -16.43
CA HIS A 361 6.79 5.69 -15.49
C HIS A 361 8.26 5.42 -15.18
N GLN A 362 8.77 4.24 -15.54
CA GLN A 362 10.09 3.74 -15.18
C GLN A 362 10.66 2.86 -16.31
N VAL A 363 11.76 3.32 -16.92
CA VAL A 363 12.64 2.47 -17.73
C VAL A 363 13.86 2.19 -16.87
N LYS A 364 14.04 0.94 -16.45
CA LYS A 364 15.15 0.57 -15.57
C LYS A 364 16.30 0.00 -16.40
N VAL A 365 17.50 0.52 -16.21
CA VAL A 365 18.70 0.02 -16.88
C VAL A 365 19.65 -0.56 -15.85
N LEU A 366 20.07 -1.80 -16.06
CA LEU A 366 21.07 -2.50 -15.27
C LEU A 366 22.31 -2.75 -16.11
N LEU A 367 23.49 -2.55 -15.52
CA LEU A 367 24.78 -2.87 -16.14
C LEU A 367 25.45 -4.02 -15.39
N PHE A 368 25.97 -4.99 -16.13
CA PHE A 368 26.70 -6.15 -15.63
C PHE A 368 28.11 -6.18 -16.25
N LYS A 369 29.14 -6.51 -15.46
CA LYS A 369 30.51 -6.66 -15.97
C LYS A 369 30.75 -8.02 -16.63
N ASP A 370 30.19 -9.05 -16.03
CA ASP A 370 30.26 -10.43 -16.49
C ASP A 370 28.87 -10.85 -17.00
N ASP A 371 28.55 -12.15 -16.99
CA ASP A 371 27.22 -12.64 -17.36
C ASP A 371 26.08 -11.94 -16.60
N LEU A 372 24.86 -12.02 -17.14
CA LEU A 372 23.62 -11.47 -16.56
C LEU A 372 23.16 -12.22 -15.29
N THR A 373 24.08 -12.91 -14.64
CA THR A 373 23.87 -13.68 -13.42
C THR A 373 24.48 -12.91 -12.24
N GLY A 374 23.78 -12.85 -11.12
CA GLY A 374 24.22 -12.11 -9.94
C GLY A 374 23.75 -10.66 -9.92
N ASP A 375 24.41 -9.84 -9.10
CA ASP A 375 24.03 -8.44 -8.89
C ASP A 375 24.60 -7.53 -9.99
N PRO A 376 23.80 -6.58 -10.50
CA PRO A 376 24.31 -5.57 -11.43
C PRO A 376 25.35 -4.69 -10.73
N VAL A 377 26.38 -4.28 -11.46
CA VAL A 377 27.38 -3.34 -10.94
C VAL A 377 26.87 -1.90 -10.88
N ALA A 378 25.77 -1.62 -11.58
CA ALA A 378 25.07 -0.34 -11.51
C ALA A 378 23.60 -0.48 -11.98
N SER A 379 22.72 0.37 -11.43
CA SER A 379 21.30 0.47 -11.77
C SER A 379 20.93 1.93 -12.01
N TYR A 380 20.18 2.22 -13.07
CA TYR A 380 19.78 3.56 -13.46
C TYR A 380 18.28 3.59 -13.78
N ASP A 381 17.64 4.72 -13.48
CA ASP A 381 16.35 5.07 -14.04
C ASP A 381 16.58 5.93 -15.28
N ALA A 382 16.22 5.39 -16.45
CA ALA A 382 16.34 6.09 -17.72
C ALA A 382 15.16 7.03 -17.96
N GLU A 383 15.45 8.13 -18.65
CA GLU A 383 14.46 9.05 -19.19
C GLU A 383 14.01 8.57 -20.57
N TYR A 384 12.72 8.76 -20.87
CA TYR A 384 12.15 8.47 -22.17
C TYR A 384 11.30 9.64 -22.66
N GLY A 385 11.63 10.16 -23.84
CA GLY A 385 10.89 11.25 -24.51
C GLY A 385 11.13 11.21 -26.02
N ASP A 386 10.08 11.45 -26.81
CA ASP A 386 10.15 11.49 -28.28
C ASP A 386 10.86 10.28 -28.94
N GLY A 387 10.63 9.09 -28.39
CA GLY A 387 11.23 7.85 -28.87
C GLY A 387 12.71 7.67 -28.50
N LEU A 388 13.29 8.55 -27.68
CA LEU A 388 14.68 8.48 -27.24
C LEU A 388 14.74 8.06 -25.77
N VAL A 389 15.51 7.00 -25.48
CA VAL A 389 15.82 6.56 -24.11
C VAL A 389 17.23 7.03 -23.75
N ARG A 390 17.39 7.60 -22.56
CA ARG A 390 18.66 8.18 -22.09
C ARG A 390 18.90 7.87 -20.61
N PHE A 391 20.14 7.60 -20.24
CA PHE A 391 20.58 7.53 -18.85
C PHE A 391 22.04 7.97 -18.75
N ALA A 392 22.46 8.43 -17.57
CA ALA A 392 23.82 8.92 -17.36
C ALA A 392 24.45 8.44 -16.06
N GLY A 393 25.76 8.66 -15.95
CA GLY A 393 26.53 8.46 -14.74
C GLY A 393 27.28 7.13 -14.62
N PHE A 394 27.37 6.38 -15.72
CA PHE A 394 28.19 5.17 -15.73
C PHE A 394 29.69 5.47 -15.81
N SER A 395 30.48 4.57 -15.26
CA SER A 395 31.93 4.51 -15.51
C SER A 395 32.17 3.91 -16.90
N PRO A 396 33.07 4.48 -17.74
CA PRO A 396 33.39 3.90 -19.04
C PRO A 396 33.95 2.48 -18.92
N GLY A 397 33.62 1.62 -19.87
CA GLY A 397 34.02 0.21 -19.87
C GLY A 397 33.11 -0.66 -20.72
N ARG A 398 33.39 -1.97 -20.74
CA ARG A 398 32.54 -2.96 -21.41
C ARG A 398 31.55 -3.56 -20.42
N TYR A 399 30.28 -3.60 -20.80
CA TYR A 399 29.19 -4.13 -19.96
C TYR A 399 28.16 -4.91 -20.79
N HIS A 400 27.40 -5.77 -20.12
CA HIS A 400 26.10 -6.21 -20.62
C HIS A 400 25.03 -5.27 -20.09
N LEU A 401 24.22 -4.72 -20.99
CA LEU A 401 23.10 -3.86 -20.67
C LEU A 401 21.82 -4.69 -20.65
N TRP A 402 21.05 -4.54 -19.59
CA TRP A 402 19.70 -5.06 -19.45
C TRP A 402 18.77 -3.87 -19.23
N CYS A 403 17.83 -3.64 -20.14
CA CYS A 403 16.90 -2.52 -20.10
C CYS A 403 15.48 -3.04 -19.99
N ASP A 404 14.82 -2.71 -18.88
CA ASP A 404 13.50 -3.18 -18.52
C ASP A 404 12.45 -2.10 -18.62
N THR A 405 11.30 -2.52 -19.11
CA THR A 405 10.11 -1.68 -19.27
C THR A 405 8.91 -2.48 -18.79
N GLU A 406 7.89 -1.82 -18.27
CA GLU A 406 6.74 -2.53 -17.69
C GLU A 406 5.94 -3.38 -18.70
N ARG A 407 6.10 -3.15 -20.02
CA ARG A 407 5.21 -3.70 -21.06
C ARG A 407 5.88 -4.48 -22.18
N ALA A 408 7.22 -4.45 -22.24
CA ALA A 408 8.00 -5.24 -23.19
C ALA A 408 8.82 -6.30 -22.44
N ALA A 409 9.30 -7.32 -23.14
CA ALA A 409 10.36 -8.16 -22.61
C ALA A 409 11.63 -7.31 -22.41
N PRO A 410 12.45 -7.60 -21.39
CA PRO A 410 13.69 -6.86 -21.19
C PRO A 410 14.59 -6.91 -22.44
N LEU A 411 15.08 -5.74 -22.85
CA LEU A 411 16.07 -5.61 -23.91
C LEU A 411 17.45 -5.97 -23.35
N ILE A 412 18.14 -6.89 -24.02
CA ILE A 412 19.47 -7.37 -23.60
C ILE A 412 20.48 -7.06 -24.70
N LEU A 413 21.49 -6.28 -24.37
CA LEU A 413 22.64 -6.03 -25.23
C LEU A 413 23.90 -6.55 -24.54
N ARG A 414 24.70 -7.36 -25.25
CA ARG A 414 25.92 -7.95 -24.71
C ARG A 414 27.15 -7.19 -25.19
N ASP A 415 28.17 -7.11 -24.33
CA ASP A 415 29.48 -6.57 -24.67
C ASP A 415 29.45 -5.13 -25.22
N VAL A 416 28.55 -4.30 -24.68
CA VAL A 416 28.41 -2.90 -25.05
C VAL A 416 29.62 -2.12 -24.54
N ASP A 417 30.28 -1.40 -25.44
CA ASP A 417 31.43 -0.54 -25.15
C ASP A 417 30.96 0.88 -24.78
N PHE A 418 30.87 1.16 -23.48
CA PHE A 418 30.49 2.45 -22.94
C PHE A 418 31.70 3.37 -22.87
N ARG A 419 31.65 4.47 -23.63
CA ARG A 419 32.77 5.40 -23.81
C ARG A 419 32.61 6.65 -22.95
N PRO A 420 33.71 7.37 -22.67
CA PRO A 420 33.60 8.72 -22.11
C PRO A 420 32.75 9.64 -22.99
N GLY A 421 31.92 10.48 -22.38
CA GLY A 421 30.99 11.37 -23.10
C GLY A 421 29.67 10.67 -23.45
N VAL A 422 29.25 10.74 -24.72
CA VAL A 422 27.98 10.16 -25.19
C VAL A 422 28.22 8.84 -25.91
N THR A 423 27.59 7.78 -25.44
CA THR A 423 27.49 6.47 -26.11
C THR A 423 26.12 6.38 -26.78
N ASP A 424 26.09 6.38 -28.12
CA ASP A 424 24.85 6.20 -28.89
C ASP A 424 24.76 4.75 -29.38
N LEU A 425 23.73 4.02 -28.96
CA LEU A 425 23.50 2.63 -29.36
C LEU A 425 22.64 2.51 -30.63
N GLY A 426 22.28 3.63 -31.25
CA GLY A 426 21.47 3.67 -32.47
C GLY A 426 19.98 3.43 -32.21
N GLU A 427 19.32 2.82 -33.19
CA GLU A 427 17.91 2.45 -33.08
C GLU A 427 17.77 0.99 -32.62
N LEU A 428 16.94 0.75 -31.61
CA LEU A 428 16.70 -0.54 -31.00
C LEU A 428 15.20 -0.87 -31.00
N THR A 429 14.89 -2.14 -31.24
CA THR A 429 13.52 -2.67 -31.20
C THR A 429 13.29 -3.37 -29.87
N LEU A 430 12.15 -3.09 -29.24
CA LEU A 430 11.73 -3.80 -28.02
C LEU A 430 10.86 -4.99 -28.42
N SER A 431 11.12 -6.15 -27.82
CA SER A 431 10.24 -7.30 -28.01
C SER A 431 8.98 -7.15 -27.16
N PRO A 432 7.77 -7.41 -27.70
CA PRO A 432 6.55 -7.46 -26.88
C PRO A 432 6.61 -8.52 -25.76
N GLY A 433 7.52 -9.49 -25.88
CA GLY A 433 7.60 -10.64 -24.99
C GLY A 433 6.44 -11.62 -25.18
N ALA A 434 6.41 -12.64 -24.32
CA ALA A 434 5.22 -13.45 -24.12
C ALA A 434 4.19 -12.70 -23.26
N SER A 435 2.94 -13.10 -23.43
CA SER A 435 1.85 -12.76 -22.52
C SER A 435 1.40 -13.98 -21.73
N VAL A 436 0.94 -13.77 -20.50
CA VAL A 436 0.17 -14.78 -19.75
C VAL A 436 -1.28 -14.33 -19.78
N HIS A 437 -2.15 -15.20 -20.26
CA HIS A 437 -3.58 -15.05 -20.15
C HIS A 437 -4.07 -15.98 -19.03
N GLY A 438 -4.54 -15.38 -17.94
CA GLY A 438 -5.04 -16.09 -16.78
C GLY A 438 -6.56 -16.19 -16.82
N GLU A 439 -7.09 -17.40 -16.86
CA GLU A 439 -8.51 -17.68 -16.60
C GLU A 439 -8.70 -17.92 -15.10
N ILE A 440 -9.43 -17.03 -14.43
CA ILE A 440 -9.79 -17.14 -13.02
C ILE A 440 -11.05 -18.00 -12.91
N LEU A 441 -10.94 -19.12 -12.18
CA LEU A 441 -12.07 -19.99 -11.88
C LEU A 441 -12.60 -19.64 -10.48
N PRO A 442 -13.67 -18.81 -10.36
CA PRO A 442 -14.25 -18.50 -9.06
C PRO A 442 -14.93 -19.72 -8.44
N LYS A 443 -15.20 -19.64 -7.13
CA LYS A 443 -16.09 -20.59 -6.46
C LYS A 443 -17.46 -20.59 -7.14
N ALA A 444 -18.09 -21.76 -7.23
CA ALA A 444 -19.40 -21.89 -7.87
C ALA A 444 -20.41 -20.91 -7.24
N GLY A 445 -21.09 -20.12 -8.09
CA GLY A 445 -22.06 -19.12 -7.66
C GLY A 445 -21.46 -17.77 -7.22
N GLN A 446 -20.15 -17.55 -7.35
CA GLN A 446 -19.51 -16.26 -7.05
C GLN A 446 -19.09 -15.53 -8.33
N ASP A 447 -19.24 -14.20 -8.33
CA ASP A 447 -18.61 -13.33 -9.33
C ASP A 447 -17.08 -13.39 -9.17
N PRO A 448 -16.30 -13.39 -10.26
CA PRO A 448 -14.84 -13.34 -10.17
C PRO A 448 -14.39 -12.08 -9.39
N PRO A 449 -13.53 -12.23 -8.38
CA PRO A 449 -13.05 -11.10 -7.60
C PRO A 449 -12.17 -10.18 -8.44
N ARG A 450 -11.90 -8.98 -7.92
CA ARG A 450 -10.79 -8.17 -8.43
C ARG A 450 -9.49 -8.88 -8.09
N TYR A 451 -8.63 -8.98 -9.10
CA TYR A 451 -7.44 -9.82 -9.00
C TYR A 451 -6.20 -9.15 -9.55
N TRP A 452 -5.09 -9.43 -8.88
CA TRP A 452 -3.75 -9.07 -9.30
C TRP A 452 -2.98 -10.35 -9.55
N LEU A 453 -2.37 -10.46 -10.71
CA LEU A 453 -1.44 -11.55 -10.99
C LEU A 453 -0.07 -10.93 -11.16
N THR A 454 0.89 -11.38 -10.36
CA THR A 454 2.29 -10.96 -10.48
C THR A 454 3.10 -12.12 -11.04
N ALA A 455 3.74 -11.93 -12.18
CA ALA A 455 4.76 -12.84 -12.69
C ALA A 455 6.13 -12.33 -12.24
N THR A 456 6.88 -13.15 -11.50
CA THR A 456 8.25 -12.82 -11.04
C THR A 456 9.23 -13.79 -11.67
N SER A 457 10.26 -13.27 -12.35
CA SER A 457 11.34 -14.11 -12.89
C SER A 457 12.04 -14.85 -11.75
N VAL A 458 12.25 -16.15 -11.92
CA VAL A 458 12.96 -17.00 -10.95
C VAL A 458 14.47 -16.78 -11.03
N GLU A 459 14.97 -16.50 -12.24
CA GLU A 459 16.39 -16.34 -12.52
C GLU A 459 16.77 -14.85 -12.61
N PRO A 460 17.98 -14.47 -12.14
CA PRO A 460 18.51 -13.13 -12.34
C PRO A 460 18.67 -12.77 -13.83
N PRO A 461 18.48 -11.48 -14.19
CA PRO A 461 18.01 -10.39 -13.34
C PRO A 461 16.54 -10.58 -12.95
N ILE A 462 16.22 -10.53 -11.66
CA ILE A 462 14.86 -10.72 -11.18
C ILE A 462 14.04 -9.48 -11.55
N TYR A 463 12.94 -9.69 -12.26
CA TYR A 463 12.00 -8.64 -12.59
C TYR A 463 10.56 -9.14 -12.41
N ARG A 464 9.64 -8.18 -12.31
CA ARG A 464 8.22 -8.46 -12.10
C ARG A 464 7.37 -7.81 -13.17
N ARG A 465 6.29 -8.50 -13.54
CA ARG A 465 5.19 -7.95 -14.33
C ARG A 465 3.90 -8.16 -13.59
N GLN A 466 2.98 -7.21 -13.72
CA GLN A 466 1.70 -7.26 -13.04
C GLN A 466 0.57 -7.07 -14.05
N GLY A 467 -0.42 -7.93 -13.94
CA GLY A 467 -1.71 -7.79 -14.58
C GLY A 467 -2.73 -7.35 -13.54
N TYR A 468 -3.67 -6.51 -13.96
CA TYR A 468 -4.87 -6.21 -13.18
C TYR A 468 -6.09 -6.61 -13.99
N GLY A 469 -6.89 -7.51 -13.43
CA GLY A 469 -8.08 -8.05 -14.07
C GLY A 469 -9.36 -7.63 -13.33
N ARG A 470 -10.44 -7.42 -14.09
CA ARG A 470 -11.81 -7.38 -13.56
C ARG A 470 -12.62 -8.45 -14.27
N GLY A 471 -12.99 -9.51 -13.55
CA GLY A 471 -13.74 -10.64 -14.13
C GLY A 471 -12.87 -11.89 -14.23
N ALA A 472 -13.22 -12.77 -15.16
CA ALA A 472 -12.61 -14.09 -15.30
C ALA A 472 -11.25 -14.06 -16.02
N GLU A 473 -10.84 -12.94 -16.61
CA GLU A 473 -9.63 -12.86 -17.42
C GLU A 473 -8.66 -11.81 -16.88
N ILE A 474 -7.37 -12.16 -16.90
CA ILE A 474 -6.26 -11.27 -16.60
C ILE A 474 -5.16 -11.47 -17.63
N THR A 475 -4.46 -10.40 -18.01
CA THR A 475 -3.32 -10.50 -18.93
C THR A 475 -2.09 -9.84 -18.34
N ILE A 476 -0.99 -10.58 -18.31
CA ILE A 476 0.37 -10.07 -18.08
C ILE A 476 1.07 -10.02 -19.44
N ARG A 477 1.88 -9.00 -19.69
CA ARG A 477 2.64 -8.84 -20.94
C ARG A 477 4.10 -8.58 -20.65
N GLY A 478 4.95 -8.68 -21.67
CA GLY A 478 6.35 -8.32 -21.56
C GLY A 478 7.19 -9.32 -20.78
N LEU A 479 6.88 -10.62 -20.88
CA LEU A 479 7.74 -11.67 -20.34
C LEU A 479 8.81 -12.03 -21.36
N GLY A 480 10.08 -11.89 -21.01
CA GLY A 480 11.19 -12.49 -21.74
C GLY A 480 11.29 -14.01 -21.51
N PRO A 481 12.26 -14.67 -22.14
CA PRO A 481 12.48 -16.10 -21.95
C PRO A 481 12.93 -16.39 -20.52
N GLY A 482 12.47 -17.52 -19.97
CA GLY A 482 12.87 -17.98 -18.63
C GLY A 482 11.72 -18.59 -17.82
N ARG A 483 12.02 -18.89 -16.55
CA ARG A 483 11.05 -19.39 -15.58
C ARG A 483 10.44 -18.25 -14.76
N PHE A 484 9.14 -18.31 -14.55
CA PHE A 484 8.40 -17.32 -13.75
C PHE A 484 7.53 -18.00 -12.70
N THR A 485 7.50 -17.42 -11.51
CA THR A 485 6.50 -17.74 -10.50
C THR A 485 5.36 -16.73 -10.59
N LEU A 486 4.18 -17.22 -10.92
CA LEU A 486 2.93 -16.49 -10.91
C LEU A 486 2.36 -16.50 -9.49
N THR A 487 2.32 -15.32 -8.87
CA THR A 487 1.73 -15.13 -7.54
C THR A 487 0.40 -14.42 -7.68
N PRO A 488 -0.70 -15.13 -7.39
CA PRO A 488 -2.03 -14.62 -7.60
C PRO A 488 -2.50 -13.96 -6.27
N ALA A 489 -3.03 -12.72 -6.32
CA ALA A 489 -3.52 -11.98 -5.15
C ALA A 489 -4.92 -11.39 -5.38
N ALA A 490 -5.91 -11.82 -4.57
CA ALA A 490 -7.24 -11.22 -4.55
C ALA A 490 -7.26 -10.02 -3.62
N SER A 491 -7.87 -8.90 -4.04
CA SER A 491 -7.92 -7.68 -3.21
C SER A 491 -8.77 -7.80 -1.94
N GLU A 492 -9.48 -8.91 -1.75
CA GLU A 492 -10.49 -9.07 -0.69
C GLU A 492 -10.31 -10.32 0.19
N THR A 493 -9.29 -11.14 -0.05
CA THR A 493 -9.05 -12.36 0.73
C THR A 493 -7.57 -12.55 1.03
N ASP A 494 -7.19 -12.52 2.31
CA ASP A 494 -5.82 -12.74 2.79
C ASP A 494 -5.31 -14.18 2.55
N LYS A 495 -6.18 -15.11 2.14
CA LYS A 495 -5.80 -16.47 1.74
C LYS A 495 -5.43 -16.47 0.26
N GLY A 496 -4.17 -16.12 -0.03
CA GLY A 496 -3.62 -16.12 -1.38
C GLY A 496 -3.73 -17.51 -2.03
N ALA A 497 -4.08 -17.55 -3.31
CA ALA A 497 -4.00 -18.79 -4.07
C ALA A 497 -2.52 -19.23 -4.20
N ARG A 498 -2.31 -20.53 -4.40
CA ARG A 498 -0.94 -21.08 -4.46
C ARG A 498 -0.19 -20.47 -5.64
N PRO A 499 1.11 -20.13 -5.49
CA PRO A 499 1.92 -19.73 -6.62
C PRO A 499 2.02 -20.84 -7.68
N HIS A 500 2.12 -20.45 -8.95
CA HIS A 500 2.28 -21.36 -10.08
C HIS A 500 3.55 -21.03 -10.86
N ASP A 501 4.40 -22.02 -11.11
CA ASP A 501 5.56 -21.83 -11.99
C ASP A 501 5.17 -22.06 -13.45
N ILE A 502 5.68 -21.20 -14.32
CA ILE A 502 5.57 -21.32 -15.78
C ILE A 502 6.93 -21.16 -16.45
N GLU A 503 7.05 -21.69 -17.65
CA GLU A 503 8.17 -21.42 -18.56
C GLU A 503 7.68 -20.52 -19.69
N SER A 504 8.45 -19.48 -19.99
CA SER A 504 8.23 -18.61 -21.14
C SER A 504 9.37 -18.76 -22.12
N THR A 505 9.04 -18.81 -23.41
CA THR A 505 10.01 -18.72 -24.50
C THR A 505 10.35 -17.27 -24.86
N GLY A 506 9.72 -16.30 -24.20
CA GLY A 506 9.83 -14.88 -24.54
C GLY A 506 8.92 -14.42 -25.68
N GLU A 507 8.08 -15.30 -26.23
CA GLU A 507 7.11 -14.99 -27.28
C GLU A 507 5.80 -15.76 -27.08
N GLY A 508 4.73 -15.28 -27.72
CA GLY A 508 3.44 -15.97 -27.74
C GLY A 508 2.57 -15.73 -26.51
N GLN A 509 1.49 -16.51 -26.40
CA GLN A 509 0.53 -16.44 -25.30
C GLN A 509 0.57 -17.74 -24.50
N ILE A 510 0.67 -17.61 -23.18
CA ILE A 510 0.69 -18.70 -22.21
C ILE A 510 -0.64 -18.69 -21.48
N GLU A 511 -1.42 -19.75 -21.64
CA GLU A 511 -2.71 -19.93 -20.95
C GLU A 511 -2.48 -20.53 -19.56
N VAL A 512 -3.03 -19.90 -18.53
CA VAL A 512 -2.96 -20.38 -17.15
C VAL A 512 -4.35 -20.35 -16.53
N LYS A 513 -4.74 -21.42 -15.85
CA LYS A 513 -5.97 -21.44 -15.06
C LYS A 513 -5.63 -21.21 -13.60
N ILE A 514 -6.18 -20.15 -13.03
CA ILE A 514 -6.02 -19.80 -11.62
C ILE A 514 -7.27 -20.30 -10.89
N ASP A 515 -7.12 -21.42 -10.20
CA ASP A 515 -8.22 -22.04 -9.48
C ASP A 515 -8.37 -21.39 -8.10
N LEU A 516 -9.46 -20.64 -7.92
CA LEU A 516 -9.83 -20.06 -6.62
C LEU A 516 -10.87 -20.91 -5.89
N ARG A 517 -11.16 -22.13 -6.37
CA ARG A 517 -12.20 -22.99 -5.77
C ARG A 517 -11.73 -23.66 -4.48
N ASP A 518 -10.43 -23.87 -4.34
CA ASP A 518 -9.79 -24.33 -3.10
C ASP A 518 -9.86 -23.27 -1.99
#